data_AF-A0A4Q3YU16-F1
#
_entry.id   AF-A0A4Q3YU16-F1
#
_cell.length_a   1.000
_cell.length_b   1.000
_cell.length_c   1.000
_cell.angle_alpha   90.00
_cell.angle_beta   90.00
_cell.angle_gamma   90.00
#
_symmetry.space_group_name_H-M   'P 1'
#
loop_
_entity.id
_entity.type
_entity.pdbx_description
1 polymer ?
#
loop_
_entity_poly.entity_id
_entity_poly.type
_entity_poly.pdbx_seq_one_letter_code
_entity_poly.pdbx_strand_id
1 'polypeptide(L)'
;RVIFLVALVFGAWLTARLLPQIGLGGVEPTALVAPPPAWGIPMPVWLIVSGLLIGFGTKIGNGCTSGHGVCGLARLSFRSLVAVAVFFGVAILTVTVTGIV
;
A
#
# COMPACT_ATOMS: atom_id res chain seq x y z
N ARG A 1 18.75 2.48 2.51
CA ARG A 1 17.55 2.02 1.76
C ARG A 1 17.35 0.51 1.89
N VAL A 2 18.34 -0.33 1.58
CA VAL A 2 18.26 -1.79 1.76
C VAL A 2 17.95 -2.17 3.22
N ILE A 3 18.64 -1.58 4.19
CA ILE A 3 18.38 -1.81 5.62
C ILE A 3 16.92 -1.51 6.01
N PHE A 4 16.36 -0.40 5.51
CA PHE A 4 14.97 -0.03 5.74
C PHE A 4 14.00 -1.03 5.09
N LEU A 5 14.27 -1.48 3.87
CA LEU A 5 13.45 -2.47 3.18
C LEU A 5 13.49 -3.83 3.89
N VAL A 6 14.67 -4.30 4.28
CA VAL A 6 14.85 -5.55 5.03
C VAL A 6 14.12 -5.45 6.37
N ALA A 7 14.28 -4.35 7.10
CA ALA A 7 13.58 -4.13 8.36
C ALA A 7 12.06 -4.06 8.19
N LEU A 8 11.55 -3.47 7.11
CA LEU A 8 10.11 -3.39 6.82
C LEU A 8 9.53 -4.78 6.51
N VAL A 9 10.21 -5.56 5.67
CA VAL A 9 9.80 -6.92 5.30
C VAL A 9 9.87 -7.85 6.51
N PHE A 10 11.00 -7.84 7.22
CA PHE A 10 11.18 -8.67 8.41
C PHE A 10 10.24 -8.25 9.54
N GLY A 11 10.05 -6.95 9.75
CA GLY A 11 9.12 -6.40 10.73
C GLY A 11 7.69 -6.83 10.45
N ALA A 12 7.22 -6.71 9.20
CA ALA A 12 5.89 -7.16 8.80
C ALA A 12 5.70 -8.67 8.97
N TRP A 13 6.71 -9.47 8.61
CA TRP A 13 6.68 -10.91 8.82
C TRP A 13 6.65 -11.28 10.31
N LEU A 14 7.46 -10.61 11.13
CA LEU A 14 7.55 -10.86 12.57
C LEU A 14 6.26 -10.45 13.29
N THR A 15 5.69 -9.29 12.97
CA THR A 15 4.40 -8.87 13.54
C THR A 15 3.27 -9.80 13.13
N ALA A 16 3.24 -10.25 11.86
CA ALA A 16 2.27 -11.24 11.39
C ALA A 16 2.37 -12.57 12.16
N ARG A 17 3.57 -12.96 12.61
CA ARG A 17 3.78 -14.20 13.39
C ARG A 17 3.49 -14.04 14.88
N LEU A 18 3.88 -12.92 15.48
CA LEU A 18 3.76 -12.69 16.92
C LEU A 18 2.36 -12.24 17.32
N LEU A 19 1.70 -11.47 16.46
CA LEU A 19 0.44 -10.83 16.76
C LEU A 19 -0.53 -11.01 15.56
N PRO A 20 -0.98 -12.24 15.29
CA PRO A 20 -1.87 -12.53 14.16
C PRO A 20 -3.20 -11.76 14.24
N GLN A 21 -3.57 -11.27 15.42
CA GLN A 21 -4.83 -10.58 15.71
C GLN A 21 -4.93 -9.15 15.14
N ILE A 22 -3.80 -8.49 14.83
CA ILE A 22 -3.76 -7.03 14.55
C ILE A 22 -3.95 -6.71 13.06
N GLY A 23 -4.04 -7.73 12.21
CA GLY A 23 -4.39 -7.53 10.81
C GLY A 23 -5.85 -7.08 10.66
N LEU A 24 -6.14 -6.26 9.65
CA LEU A 24 -7.49 -6.14 9.10
C LEU A 24 -7.87 -7.57 8.66
N GLY A 25 -8.68 -8.30 9.45
CA GLY A 25 -9.01 -9.73 9.26
C GLY A 25 -8.84 -10.62 10.49
N GLY A 26 -8.03 -10.21 11.48
CA GLY A 26 -7.75 -11.06 12.65
C GLY A 26 -7.04 -12.36 12.26
N VAL A 27 -7.55 -13.51 12.74
CA VAL A 27 -6.97 -14.84 12.48
C VAL A 27 -7.29 -15.38 11.08
N GLU A 28 -8.34 -14.86 10.46
CA GLU A 28 -8.77 -15.22 9.12
C GLU A 28 -8.14 -14.23 8.13
N PRO A 29 -7.71 -14.66 6.93
CA PRO A 29 -7.43 -13.71 5.88
C PRO A 29 -8.69 -12.84 5.72
N THR A 30 -8.55 -11.51 5.77
CA THR A 30 -9.64 -10.61 5.38
C THR A 30 -10.25 -11.21 4.14
N ALA A 31 -11.55 -11.49 4.18
CA ALA A 31 -12.27 -11.90 2.99
C ALA A 31 -12.18 -10.72 2.02
N LEU A 32 -11.10 -10.70 1.24
CA LEU A 32 -10.93 -9.90 0.05
C LEU A 32 -12.22 -10.18 -0.70
N VAL A 33 -13.09 -9.17 -0.83
CA VAL A 33 -14.28 -9.32 -1.65
C VAL A 33 -13.81 -9.90 -2.97
N ALA A 34 -14.33 -11.08 -3.31
CA ALA A 34 -13.91 -11.79 -4.51
C ALA A 34 -13.97 -10.80 -5.67
N PRO A 35 -12.86 -10.62 -6.42
CA PRO A 35 -12.82 -9.64 -7.49
C PRO A 35 -14.04 -9.87 -8.38
N PRO A 36 -14.79 -8.82 -8.74
CA PRO A 36 -16.02 -8.98 -9.49
C PRO A 36 -15.73 -9.85 -10.72
N PRO A 37 -16.53 -10.90 -10.99
CA PRO A 37 -16.26 -11.90 -12.04
C PRO A 37 -16.16 -11.28 -13.45
N ALA A 38 -16.56 -10.01 -13.59
CA ALA A 38 -16.42 -9.21 -14.79
C ALA A 38 -14.97 -8.92 -15.22
N TRP A 39 -13.97 -9.06 -14.34
CA TRP A 39 -12.62 -8.55 -14.65
C TRP A 39 -11.73 -9.48 -15.48
N GLY A 40 -12.08 -10.76 -15.67
CA GLY A 40 -11.52 -11.69 -16.69
C GLY A 40 -9.98 -11.87 -16.77
N ILE A 41 -9.21 -11.09 -16.03
CA ILE A 41 -7.77 -10.94 -16.11
C ILE A 41 -7.18 -11.69 -14.92
N PRO A 42 -6.19 -12.58 -15.15
CA PRO A 42 -5.58 -13.35 -14.07
C PRO A 42 -4.78 -12.43 -13.12
N MET A 43 -4.85 -12.73 -11.81
CA MET A 43 -4.21 -11.93 -10.74
C MET A 43 -2.72 -11.59 -10.97
N PRO A 44 -1.87 -12.47 -11.52
CA PRO A 44 -0.48 -12.13 -11.81
C PRO A 44 -0.33 -10.93 -12.76
N VAL A 45 -1.23 -10.80 -13.75
CA VAL A 45 -1.21 -9.66 -14.69
C VAL A 45 -1.55 -8.38 -13.95
N TRP A 46 -2.54 -8.41 -13.06
CA TRP A 46 -2.88 -7.27 -12.20
C TRP A 46 -1.72 -6.83 -11.30
N LEU A 47 -0.96 -7.77 -10.72
CA LEU A 47 0.22 -7.46 -9.91
C LEU A 47 1.35 -6.82 -10.72
N ILE A 48 1.60 -7.31 -11.93
CA ILE A 48 2.63 -6.74 -12.81
C ILE A 48 2.24 -5.33 -13.24
N VAL A 49 1.01 -5.14 -13.71
CA VAL A 49 0.53 -3.83 -14.19
C VAL A 49 0.48 -2.83 -13.04
N SER A 50 -0.06 -3.21 -11.89
CA SER A 50 -0.08 -2.33 -10.70
C SER A 50 1.34 -1.98 -10.23
N GLY A 51 2.25 -2.95 -10.16
CA GLY A 51 3.66 -2.72 -9.80
C GLY A 51 4.36 -1.74 -10.73
N LEU A 52 4.13 -1.86 -12.04
CA LEU A 52 4.69 -0.94 -13.04
C LEU A 52 4.11 0.48 -12.89
N LEU A 53 2.79 0.61 -12.75
CA LEU A 53 2.11 1.89 -12.57
C LEU A 53 2.57 2.59 -11.28
N ILE A 54 2.68 1.86 -10.17
CA ILE A 54 3.18 2.39 -8.90
C ILE A 54 4.64 2.84 -9.06
N GLY A 55 5.48 2.00 -9.67
CA GLY A 55 6.88 2.33 -9.93
C GLY A 55 7.03 3.61 -10.74
N PHE A 56 6.27 3.74 -11.82
CA PHE A 56 6.23 4.95 -12.66
C PHE A 56 5.73 6.17 -11.88
N GLY A 57 4.65 6.01 -11.11
CA GLY A 57 4.09 7.06 -10.26
C GLY A 57 5.08 7.59 -9.21
N THR A 58 5.83 6.70 -8.55
CA THR A 58 6.85 7.12 -7.57
C THR A 58 8.00 7.91 -8.20
N LYS A 59 8.34 7.63 -9.46
CA LYS A 59 9.35 8.38 -10.20
C LYS A 59 8.87 9.79 -10.51
N ILE A 60 7.63 9.96 -10.98
CA ILE A 60 7.04 11.28 -11.27
C ILE A 60 6.82 12.07 -9.98
N GLY A 61 6.37 11.42 -8.90
CA GLY A 61 6.16 12.01 -7.59
C GLY A 61 7.44 12.34 -6.80
N ASN A 62 8.62 12.09 -7.39
CA ASN A 62 9.93 12.25 -6.76
C ASN A 62 10.04 11.59 -5.38
N GLY A 63 9.38 10.45 -5.19
CA GLY A 63 9.30 9.77 -3.91
C GLY A 63 8.18 8.73 -3.84
N CYS A 64 8.27 7.85 -2.85
CA CYS A 64 7.24 6.87 -2.54
C CYS A 64 6.37 7.33 -1.35
N THR A 65 5.25 6.64 -1.13
CA THR A 65 4.36 6.83 0.02
C THR A 65 5.11 6.75 1.35
N SER A 66 6.00 5.76 1.54
CA SER A 66 6.79 5.64 2.77
C SER A 66 7.83 6.75 2.94
N GLY A 67 8.39 7.28 1.86
CA GLY A 67 9.38 8.36 1.90
C GLY A 67 8.79 9.72 2.26
N HIS A 68 7.66 10.08 1.62
CA HIS A 68 6.89 11.27 1.98
C HIS A 68 6.22 11.09 3.37
N GLY A 69 5.72 9.89 3.68
CA GLY A 69 5.13 9.58 4.98
C GLY A 69 6.12 9.70 6.14
N VAL A 70 7.13 8.82 6.20
CA VAL A 70 8.01 8.70 7.37
C VAL A 70 8.97 9.89 7.46
N CYS A 71 9.69 10.20 6.38
CA CYS A 71 10.74 11.21 6.43
C CYS A 71 10.25 12.62 6.07
N GLY A 72 9.22 12.74 5.21
CA GLY A 72 8.72 14.02 4.72
C GLY A 72 7.75 14.72 5.67
N LEU A 73 6.87 13.97 6.34
CA LEU A 73 6.02 14.51 7.43
C LEU A 73 6.82 14.80 8.70
N ALA A 74 7.82 13.99 9.04
CA ALA A 74 8.70 14.25 10.19
C ALA A 74 9.46 15.60 10.07
N ARG A 75 9.65 16.09 8.84
CA ARG A 75 10.24 17.41 8.56
C ARG A 75 9.20 18.53 8.42
N LEU A 76 7.93 18.27 8.69
CA LEU A 76 6.81 19.23 8.56
C LEU A 76 6.75 19.91 7.18
N SER A 77 7.11 19.19 6.10
CA SER A 77 7.09 19.78 4.77
C SER A 77 5.68 19.73 4.16
N PHE A 78 5.18 20.90 3.73
CA PHE A 78 3.85 21.04 3.16
C PHE A 78 3.65 20.20 1.89
N ARG A 79 4.67 20.13 1.03
CA ARG A 79 4.66 19.29 -0.17
C ARG A 79 4.43 17.81 0.16
N SER A 80 5.04 17.33 1.24
CA SER A 80 4.91 15.94 1.66
C SER A 80 3.55 15.65 2.29
N LEU A 81 2.98 16.63 3.01
CA LEU A 81 1.64 16.53 3.54
C LEU A 81 0.60 16.40 2.43
N VAL A 82 0.70 17.23 1.38
CA VAL A 82 -0.18 17.13 0.21
C VAL A 82 -0.01 15.79 -0.49
N ALA A 83 1.22 15.32 -0.70
CA ALA A 83 1.47 14.03 -1.33
C ALA A 83 0.83 12.88 -0.54
N VAL A 84 1.01 12.85 0.79
CA VAL A 84 0.41 11.84 1.66
C VAL A 84 -1.12 11.91 1.63
N ALA A 85 -1.70 13.10 1.71
CA ALA A 85 -3.16 13.28 1.65
C ALA A 85 -3.74 12.76 0.34
N VAL A 86 -3.09 13.00 -0.80
CA VAL A 86 -3.53 12.48 -2.11
C VAL A 86 -3.40 10.96 -2.16
N PHE A 87 -2.28 10.38 -1.73
CA PHE A 87 -2.10 8.93 -1.76
C PHE A 87 -3.13 8.19 -0.91
N PHE A 88 -3.34 8.62 0.33
CA PHE A 88 -4.34 8.02 1.21
C PHE A 88 -5.76 8.33 0.76
N GLY A 89 -6.04 9.55 0.29
CA GLY A 89 -7.35 9.93 -0.23
C GLY A 89 -7.78 9.09 -1.43
N VAL A 90 -6.87 8.87 -2.40
CA VAL A 90 -7.13 8.00 -3.55
C VAL A 90 -7.26 6.54 -3.12
N ALA A 91 -6.46 6.06 -2.17
CA ALA A 91 -6.59 4.70 -1.65
C ALA A 91 -7.97 4.48 -1.00
N ILE A 92 -8.41 5.38 -0.11
CA ILE A 92 -9.73 5.32 0.54
C ILE A 92 -10.82 5.37 -0.53
N LEU A 93 -10.74 6.31 -1.48
CA LEU A 93 -11.73 6.43 -2.55
C LEU A 93 -11.81 5.14 -3.37
N THR A 94 -10.67 4.58 -3.78
CA THR A 94 -10.61 3.34 -4.57
C THR A 94 -11.28 2.18 -3.82
N VAL A 95 -10.98 2.03 -2.53
CA VAL A 95 -11.60 0.99 -1.69
C VAL A 95 -13.10 1.24 -1.53
N THR A 96 -13.53 2.48 -1.29
CA THR A 96 -14.97 2.78 -1.15
C THR A 96 -15.77 2.55 -2.43
N VAL A 97 -15.15 2.76 -3.59
CA VAL A 97 -15.80 2.57 -4.91
C VAL A 97 -15.77 1.11 -5.33
N THR A 98 -14.65 0.41 -5.13
CA THR A 98 -14.49 -0.98 -5.57
C THR A 98 -14.98 -2.01 -4.55
N GLY A 99 -15.05 -1.64 -3.27
CA GLY A 99 -15.37 -2.54 -2.16
C GLY A 99 -14.29 -3.59 -1.87
N ILE A 100 -13.12 -3.50 -2.50
CA ILE A 100 -12.03 -4.47 -2.38
C ILE A 100 -11.08 -4.01 -1.26
N VAL A 101 -10.95 -4.81 -0.20
CA VAL A 101 -10.06 -4.59 0.96
C VAL A 101 -9.21 -5.82 1.17
#